data_AF-A0A919V2Y3-F1
#
_entry.id   AF-A0A919V2Y3-F1
#
_cell.length_a   1.000
_cell.length_b   1.000
_cell.length_c   1.000
_cell.angle_alpha   90.00
_cell.angle_beta   90.00
_cell.angle_gamma   90.00
#
_symmetry.space_group_name_H-M   'P 1'
#
loop_
_entity.id
_entity.type
_entity.pdbx_description
1 polymer ?
#
loop_
_entity_poly.entity_id
_entity_poly.type
_entity_poly.pdbx_seq_one_letter_code
_entity_poly.pdbx_strand_id
1 'polypeptide(L)'
;MLSRRAGHRFLGYLRAQRDRMVRPGNGKGTNRPELIALYGFDVKFAGHMVRLGVQGVELLETGRITLPIPEPWRSWIVDLRQGRHTKDEALAAAADLEARIEQLIPACDLPDEPDMRRVDQWLVTAYQAAWTS
;
A
#
# COMPACT_ATOMS: atom_id res chain seq x y z
N MET A 1 5.10 2.95 20.70
CA MET A 1 5.73 1.69 20.23
C MET A 1 4.95 1.16 19.05
N LEU A 2 5.61 0.43 18.16
CA LEU A 2 5.01 -0.16 16.96
C LEU A 2 4.30 -1.46 17.37
N SER A 3 3.17 -1.85 16.77
CA SER A 3 2.43 -3.06 17.17
C SER A 3 1.97 -3.91 15.99
N ARG A 4 1.62 -5.18 16.29
CA ARG A 4 0.97 -6.11 15.35
C ARG A 4 -0.29 -5.53 14.70
N ARG A 5 -1.01 -4.67 15.42
CA ARG A 5 -2.19 -3.95 14.92
C ARG A 5 -1.86 -2.99 13.77
N ALA A 6 -0.66 -2.42 13.74
CA ALA A 6 -0.19 -1.63 12.60
C ALA A 6 -0.05 -2.52 11.35
N GLY A 7 0.56 -3.71 11.47
CA GLY A 7 0.65 -4.67 10.35
C GLY A 7 -0.71 -5.04 9.77
N HIS A 8 -1.68 -5.37 10.62
CA HIS A 8 -3.06 -5.64 10.19
C HIS A 8 -3.74 -4.45 9.49
N ARG A 9 -3.45 -3.22 9.93
CA ARG A 9 -3.97 -2.00 9.29
C ARG A 9 -3.41 -1.84 7.87
N PHE A 10 -2.10 -1.99 7.69
CA PHE A 10 -1.48 -1.94 6.36
C PHE A 10 -2.06 -2.99 5.43
N LEU A 11 -2.21 -4.23 5.91
CA LEU A 11 -2.84 -5.32 5.16
C LEU A 11 -4.28 -4.97 4.76
N GLY A 12 -5.08 -4.45 5.70
CA GLY A 12 -6.46 -4.02 5.44
C GLY A 12 -6.55 -2.90 4.40
N TYR A 13 -5.68 -1.89 4.50
CA TYR A 13 -5.66 -0.79 3.53
C TYR A 13 -5.19 -1.24 2.15
N LEU A 14 -4.16 -2.08 2.07
CA LEU A 14 -3.69 -2.66 0.81
C LEU A 14 -4.84 -3.40 0.11
N ARG A 15 -5.53 -4.30 0.83
CA ARG A 15 -6.68 -5.03 0.31
C ARG A 15 -7.81 -4.12 -0.14
N ALA A 16 -8.08 -3.04 0.59
CA ALA A 16 -9.07 -2.04 0.18
C ALA A 16 -8.68 -1.31 -1.12
N GLN A 17 -7.39 -1.02 -1.34
CA GLN A 17 -6.93 -0.46 -2.63
C GLN A 17 -7.08 -1.48 -3.76
N ARG A 18 -6.71 -2.75 -3.50
CA ARG A 18 -6.88 -3.85 -4.45
C ARG A 18 -8.34 -3.98 -4.86
N ASP A 19 -9.26 -4.05 -3.89
CA ASP A 19 -10.69 -4.21 -4.15
C ASP A 19 -11.27 -3.06 -4.99
N ARG A 20 -10.87 -1.82 -4.71
CA ARG A 20 -11.26 -0.65 -5.52
C ARG A 20 -10.73 -0.73 -6.96
N MET A 21 -9.51 -1.24 -7.13
CA MET A 21 -8.92 -1.44 -8.46
C MET A 21 -9.62 -2.55 -9.25
N VAL A 22 -9.95 -3.69 -8.61
CA VAL A 22 -10.51 -4.87 -9.31
C VAL A 22 -12.03 -4.86 -9.45
N ARG A 23 -12.76 -4.16 -8.58
CA ARG A 23 -14.22 -4.06 -8.60
C ARG A 23 -14.67 -2.61 -8.78
N PRO A 24 -14.57 -2.07 -10.00
CA PRO A 24 -15.11 -0.74 -10.31
C PRO A 24 -16.61 -0.68 -10.01
N GLY A 25 -17.07 0.38 -9.34
CA GLY A 25 -18.49 0.65 -9.12
C GLY A 25 -19.06 0.29 -7.75
N ASN A 26 -18.31 -0.41 -6.88
CA ASN A 26 -18.75 -0.74 -5.52
C ASN A 26 -18.61 0.42 -4.51
N GLY A 27 -18.28 1.63 -4.97
CA GLY A 27 -18.20 2.85 -4.16
C GLY A 27 -18.53 4.08 -5.00
N LYS A 28 -19.15 5.10 -4.38
CA LYS A 28 -19.51 6.36 -5.05
C LYS A 28 -18.28 7.02 -5.69
N GLY A 29 -18.10 6.89 -7.00
CA GLY A 29 -17.17 7.69 -7.81
C GLY A 29 -15.68 7.59 -7.45
N THR A 30 -15.21 6.50 -6.84
CA THR A 30 -13.82 6.40 -6.36
C THR A 30 -12.81 6.04 -7.43
N ASN A 31 -13.26 5.39 -8.51
CA ASN A 31 -12.40 4.95 -9.60
C ASN A 31 -12.20 6.07 -10.61
N ARG A 32 -11.03 6.08 -11.24
CA ARG A 32 -10.61 7.08 -12.22
C ARG A 32 -10.81 6.54 -13.62
N PRO A 33 -11.99 6.74 -14.25
CA PRO A 33 -12.28 6.20 -15.58
C PRO A 33 -11.26 6.66 -16.63
N GLU A 34 -10.70 7.86 -16.47
CA GLU A 34 -9.65 8.40 -17.32
C GLU A 34 -8.35 7.56 -17.28
N LEU A 35 -7.96 7.06 -16.10
CA LEU A 35 -6.78 6.20 -15.96
C LEU A 35 -7.06 4.79 -16.48
N ILE A 36 -8.27 4.29 -16.24
CA ILE A 36 -8.69 2.98 -16.76
C ILE A 36 -8.73 3.01 -18.29
N ALA A 37 -9.25 4.08 -18.89
CA ALA A 37 -9.27 4.24 -20.34
C ALA A 37 -7.84 4.31 -20.94
N LEU A 38 -6.90 4.95 -20.23
CA LEU A 38 -5.53 5.12 -20.70
C LEU A 38 -4.64 3.87 -20.51
N TYR A 39 -4.75 3.21 -19.36
CA TYR A 39 -3.82 2.15 -18.94
C TYR A 39 -4.48 0.77 -18.77
N GLY A 40 -5.80 0.67 -18.91
CA GLY A 40 -6.58 -0.55 -18.69
C GLY A 40 -6.94 -0.83 -17.22
N PHE A 41 -6.44 -0.04 -16.28
CA PHE A 41 -6.75 -0.14 -14.84
C PHE A 41 -6.41 1.17 -14.10
N ASP A 42 -6.87 1.30 -12.86
CA ASP A 42 -6.56 2.48 -12.02
C ASP A 42 -5.12 2.37 -11.47
N VAL A 43 -4.14 2.85 -12.24
CA VAL A 43 -2.70 2.85 -11.88
C VAL A 43 -2.40 3.57 -10.56
N LYS A 44 -3.28 4.48 -10.11
CA LYS A 44 -3.14 5.17 -8.82
C LYS A 44 -3.55 4.27 -7.66
N PHE A 45 -4.62 3.49 -7.80
CA PHE A 45 -4.92 2.43 -6.83
C PHE A 45 -3.87 1.34 -6.81
N ALA A 46 -3.35 0.94 -7.97
CA ALA A 46 -2.27 -0.03 -8.05
C ALA A 46 -1.00 0.45 -7.32
N GLY A 47 -0.54 1.67 -7.59
CA GLY A 47 0.62 2.24 -6.91
C GLY A 47 0.43 2.38 -5.40
N HIS A 48 -0.77 2.72 -4.93
CA HIS A 48 -1.08 2.77 -3.51
C HIS A 48 -1.07 1.39 -2.85
N MET A 49 -1.66 0.40 -3.51
CA MET A 49 -1.66 -0.98 -3.05
C MET A 49 -0.22 -1.47 -2.81
N VAL A 50 0.65 -1.34 -3.81
CA VAL A 50 2.04 -1.79 -3.69
C VAL A 50 2.82 -0.97 -2.65
N ARG A 51 2.65 0.36 -2.63
CA ARG A 51 3.29 1.22 -1.60
C ARG A 51 2.96 0.74 -0.18
N LEU A 52 1.68 0.46 0.10
CA LEU A 52 1.24 0.01 1.41
C LEU A 52 1.85 -1.34 1.78
N GLY A 53 2.03 -2.24 0.80
CA GLY A 53 2.73 -3.50 1.01
C GLY A 53 4.18 -3.29 1.40
N VAL A 54 4.92 -2.50 0.62
CA VAL A 54 6.34 -2.21 0.87
C VAL A 54 6.56 -1.59 2.24
N GLN A 55 5.78 -0.56 2.57
CA GLN A 55 5.91 0.13 3.85
C GLN A 55 5.42 -0.71 5.02
N GLY A 56 4.42 -1.57 4.82
CA GLY A 56 3.97 -2.53 5.82
C GLY A 56 5.06 -3.55 6.17
N VAL A 57 5.78 -4.06 5.15
CA VAL A 57 6.93 -4.95 5.35
C VAL A 57 8.05 -4.23 6.09
N GLU A 58 8.49 -3.05 5.61
CA GLU A 58 9.57 -2.28 6.25
C GLU A 58 9.25 -1.99 7.72
N LEU A 59 8.01 -1.61 8.01
CA LEU A 59 7.55 -1.31 9.35
C LEU A 59 7.68 -2.53 10.27
N LEU A 60 7.23 -3.70 9.82
CA LEU A 60 7.25 -4.93 10.60
C LEU A 60 8.67 -5.52 10.75
N GLU A 61 9.55 -5.30 9.78
CA GLU A 61 10.94 -5.79 9.83
C GLU A 61 11.85 -4.87 10.66
N THR A 62 11.65 -3.56 10.58
CA THR A 62 12.62 -2.57 11.09
C THR A 62 12.10 -1.69 12.22
N GLY A 63 10.79 -1.68 12.46
CA GLY A 63 10.17 -0.77 13.41
C GLY A 63 9.96 0.67 12.90
N ARG A 64 10.32 0.95 11.63
CA ARG A 64 10.41 2.31 11.08
C ARG A 64 9.85 2.37 9.65
N ILE A 65 9.60 3.58 9.15
CA ILE A 65 9.25 3.81 7.74
C ILE A 65 10.18 4.86 7.17
N THR A 66 10.76 4.58 6.02
CA THR A 66 11.65 5.50 5.32
C THR A 66 10.88 6.29 4.26
N LEU A 67 11.04 7.61 4.29
CA LEU A 67 10.47 8.51 3.30
C LEU A 67 11.58 9.37 2.67
N PRO A 68 11.68 9.42 1.32
CA PRO A 68 10.84 8.67 0.37
C PRO A 68 11.17 7.17 0.38
N ILE A 69 10.25 6.31 -0.12
CA ILE A 69 10.44 4.84 -0.20
C ILE A 69 11.83 4.53 -0.77
N PRO A 70 12.62 3.62 -0.20
CA PRO A 70 13.93 3.26 -0.76
C PRO A 70 13.84 2.61 -2.15
N GLU A 71 14.94 2.66 -2.91
CA GLU A 71 15.08 1.83 -4.11
C GLU A 71 15.17 0.34 -3.73
N PRO A 72 14.71 -0.59 -4.60
CA PRO A 72 14.19 -0.38 -5.95
C PRO A 72 12.69 -0.02 -6.01
N TRP A 73 11.99 -0.07 -4.89
CA TRP A 73 10.54 0.07 -4.84
C TRP A 73 10.03 1.45 -5.25
N ARG A 74 10.82 2.50 -5.01
CA ARG A 74 10.47 3.85 -5.47
C ARG A 74 10.31 3.91 -6.98
N SER A 75 11.35 3.53 -7.72
CA SER A 75 11.32 3.56 -9.17
C SER A 75 10.23 2.63 -9.72
N TRP A 76 10.11 1.43 -9.16
CA TRP A 76 9.07 0.47 -9.54
C TRP A 76 7.64 1.03 -9.39
N ILE A 77 7.35 1.71 -8.27
CA ILE A 77 6.03 2.33 -8.04
C ILE A 77 5.79 3.53 -8.98
N VAL A 78 6.82 4.33 -9.26
CA VAL A 78 6.74 5.42 -10.25
C VAL A 78 6.42 4.87 -11.63
N ASP A 79 7.09 3.80 -12.03
CA ASP A 79 6.90 3.12 -13.30
C ASP A 79 5.48 2.56 -13.42
N LEU A 80 4.98 1.92 -12.36
CA LEU A 80 3.60 1.45 -12.29
C LEU A 80 2.60 2.60 -12.46
N ARG A 81 2.81 3.75 -11.80
CA ARG A 81 1.94 4.93 -11.94
C ARG A 81 1.96 5.53 -13.36
N GLN A 82 3.01 5.28 -14.12
CA GLN A 82 3.16 5.73 -15.50
C GLN A 82 2.69 4.67 -16.51
N GLY A 83 2.11 3.55 -16.04
CA GLY A 83 1.63 2.46 -16.89
C GLY A 83 2.73 1.59 -17.48
N ARG A 84 3.96 1.66 -16.95
CA ARG A 84 5.07 0.79 -17.37
C ARG A 84 5.00 -0.61 -16.77
N HIS A 85 4.17 -0.81 -15.76
CA HIS A 85 3.82 -2.13 -15.23
C HIS A 85 2.35 -2.43 -15.48
N THR A 86 2.06 -3.71 -15.71
CA THR A 86 0.72 -4.23 -15.94
C THR A 86 -0.06 -4.37 -14.64
N LYS A 87 -1.39 -4.51 -14.77
CA LYS A 87 -2.26 -4.85 -13.64
C LYS A 87 -1.83 -6.14 -12.95
N ASP A 88 -1.43 -7.16 -13.72
CA ASP A 88 -1.10 -8.47 -13.18
C ASP A 88 0.25 -8.44 -12.44
N GLU A 89 1.24 -7.69 -12.94
CA GLU A 89 2.49 -7.43 -12.21
C GLU A 89 2.23 -6.71 -10.88
N ALA A 90 1.31 -5.73 -10.87
CA ALA A 90 0.92 -5.03 -9.65
C ALA A 90 0.22 -5.96 -8.64
N LEU A 91 -0.66 -6.85 -9.11
CA LEU A 91 -1.34 -7.82 -8.27
C LEU A 91 -0.37 -8.87 -7.72
N ALA A 92 0.57 -9.35 -8.54
CA ALA A 92 1.60 -10.30 -8.12
C ALA A 92 2.50 -9.69 -7.03
N ALA A 93 3.05 -8.48 -7.28
CA ALA A 93 3.87 -7.77 -6.30
C ALA A 93 3.09 -7.53 -4.99
N ALA A 94 1.82 -7.15 -5.07
CA ALA A 94 0.98 -6.97 -3.89
C ALA A 94 0.73 -8.28 -3.15
N ALA A 95 0.50 -9.40 -3.85
CA ALA A 95 0.30 -10.70 -3.23
C ALA A 95 1.54 -11.16 -2.46
N ASP A 96 2.73 -10.98 -3.02
CA ASP A 96 4.00 -11.30 -2.35
C ASP A 96 4.19 -10.45 -1.08
N LEU A 97 3.90 -9.15 -1.16
CA LEU A 97 3.97 -8.23 -0.03
C LEU A 97 2.91 -8.56 1.05
N GLU A 98 1.68 -8.91 0.65
CA GLU A 98 0.64 -9.38 1.57
C GLU A 98 1.10 -10.62 2.32
N ALA A 99 1.60 -11.64 1.61
CA ALA A 99 2.09 -12.87 2.21
C ALA A 99 3.25 -12.59 3.19
N ARG A 100 4.16 -11.67 2.84
CA ARG A 100 5.25 -11.27 3.72
C ARG A 100 4.74 -10.59 4.99
N ILE A 101 3.78 -9.68 4.88
CA ILE A 101 3.15 -9.02 6.04
C ILE A 101 2.48 -10.06 6.95
N GLU A 102 1.72 -11.00 6.37
CA GLU A 102 1.03 -12.07 7.13
C GLU A 102 2.01 -12.97 7.89
N GLN A 103 3.19 -13.25 7.32
CA GLN A 103 4.25 -14.00 8.00
C GLN A 103 4.91 -13.20 9.12
N LEU A 104 5.09 -11.88 8.95
CA LEU A 104 5.78 -11.03 9.91
C LEU A 104 4.93 -10.67 11.12
N ILE A 105 3.61 -10.54 10.96
CA ILE A 105 2.68 -10.21 12.05
C ILE A 105 2.84 -11.12 13.29
N PRO A 106 2.83 -12.47 13.18
CA PRO A 106 2.98 -13.35 14.34
C PRO A 106 4.41 -13.38 14.88
N ALA A 107 5.41 -13.14 14.03
CA ALA A 107 6.84 -13.17 14.40
C ALA A 107 7.31 -11.87 15.07
N CYS A 108 6.52 -10.79 14.99
CA CYS A 108 6.89 -9.51 15.57
C CYS A 108 6.73 -9.54 17.09
N ASP A 109 7.86 -9.41 17.79
CA ASP A 109 7.95 -9.26 19.25
C ASP A 109 7.66 -7.81 19.68
N LEU A 110 6.60 -7.28 19.10
CA LEU A 110 6.12 -5.92 19.32
C LEU A 110 4.92 -5.96 20.28
N PRO A 111 4.83 -5.01 21.24
CA PRO A 111 3.70 -4.93 22.16
C PRO A 111 2.37 -4.81 21.40
N ASP A 112 1.29 -5.40 21.91
CA ASP A 112 0.00 -5.52 21.21
C ASP A 112 -0.64 -4.17 20.85
N GLU A 113 -0.39 -3.12 21.65
CA GLU A 113 -0.96 -1.79 21.44
C GLU A 113 0.06 -0.81 20.86
N PRO A 114 -0.23 -0.20 19.68
CA PRO A 114 0.62 0.84 19.14
C PRO A 114 0.15 2.21 19.64
N ASP A 115 0.98 3.24 19.43
CA ASP A 115 0.50 4.62 19.46
C ASP A 115 -0.38 4.86 18.21
N MET A 116 -1.65 4.48 18.34
CA MET A 116 -2.66 4.45 17.28
C MET A 116 -2.82 5.79 16.57
N ARG A 117 -2.66 6.91 17.31
CA ARG A 117 -2.81 8.27 16.76
C ARG A 117 -1.69 8.59 15.78
N ARG A 118 -0.45 8.21 16.09
CA ARG A 118 0.71 8.45 15.22
C ARG A 118 0.63 7.65 13.93
N VAL A 119 0.16 6.42 13.99
CA VAL A 119 0.02 5.54 12.81
C VAL A 119 -1.10 6.01 11.89
N ASP A 120 -2.29 6.32 12.43
CA ASP A 120 -3.41 6.80 11.61
C ASP A 120 -3.13 8.18 11.01
N GLN A 121 -2.55 9.10 11.78
CA GLN A 121 -2.22 10.44 11.29
C GLN A 121 -1.08 10.39 10.25
N TRP A 122 -0.11 9.49 10.42
CA TRP A 122 0.94 9.24 9.42
C TRP A 122 0.36 8.59 8.15
N LEU A 123 -0.53 7.61 8.26
CA LEU A 123 -1.19 6.97 7.11
C LEU A 123 -2.04 7.97 6.33
N VAL A 124 -2.80 8.83 7.02
CA VAL A 124 -3.57 9.92 6.41
C VAL A 124 -2.65 10.95 5.75
N THR A 125 -1.54 11.31 6.38
CA THR A 125 -0.57 12.27 5.81
C THR A 125 0.15 11.68 4.60
N ALA A 126 0.59 10.42 4.65
CA ALA A 126 1.16 9.71 3.51
C ALA A 126 0.13 9.52 2.38
N TYR A 127 -1.15 9.37 2.74
CA TYR A 127 -2.25 9.37 1.78
C TYR A 127 -2.44 10.74 1.13
N GLN A 128 -2.33 11.85 1.87
CA GLN A 128 -2.48 13.20 1.33
C GLN A 128 -1.26 13.64 0.50
N ALA A 129 -0.04 13.43 0.99
CA ALA A 129 1.20 13.85 0.32
C ALA A 129 1.42 13.14 -1.03
N ALA A 130 1.02 11.87 -1.12
CA ALA A 130 1.10 11.11 -2.37
C ALA A 130 -0.08 11.37 -3.33
N TRP A 131 -1.08 12.15 -2.91
CA TRP A 131 -2.14 12.64 -3.81
C TRP A 131 -1.77 13.96 -4.49
N THR A 132 -0.86 14.74 -3.89
CA THR A 132 -0.34 16.01 -4.41
C THR A 132 0.97 15.89 -5.19
N SER A 133 1.55 14.69 -5.32
CA SER A 133 2.80 14.43 -6.06
C SER A 133 2.63 13.58 -7.32
#